data_AF-A0AAN5CWD2-F1
#
_entry.id   AF-A0AAN5CWD2-F1
#
_cell.length_a   1.000
_cell.length_b   1.000
_cell.length_c   1.000
_cell.angle_alpha   90.00
_cell.angle_beta   90.00
_cell.angle_gamma   90.00
#
_symmetry.space_group_name_H-M   'P 1'
#
loop_
_entity.id
_entity.type
_entity.pdbx_description
1 polymer ?
#
loop_
_entity_poly.entity_id
_entity_poly.type
_entity_poly.pdbx_seq_one_letter_code
_entity_poly.pdbx_strand_id
1 'polypeptide(L)'
;MTEPSQRLLLSWTDPYYPMIYQDEHTGKLKGSSIEVFKLLQFFLKNISFEYVHFDINYGGNFSMEDPEGFLYAIRTGSVLTELSGANLDQTYPRTFGLSPAIGTSSLSFYEADISHDVWSPISYFIPFDPFTFILIVACILIVDCLDSRGRRSSLLTSTLLAISSAIFIFGMTFLLFAYNAGC
;
A
#
# COMPACT_ATOMS: atom_id res chain seq x y z
N MET A 1 -8.86 -35.28 -21.64
CA MET A 1 -7.89 -35.41 -20.53
C MET A 1 -7.74 -34.02 -19.93
N THR A 2 -8.28 -33.80 -18.74
CA THR A 2 -8.08 -32.54 -18.00
C THR A 2 -6.67 -32.55 -17.42
N GLU A 3 -5.88 -31.53 -17.71
CA GLU A 3 -4.55 -31.36 -17.12
C GLU A 3 -4.64 -31.35 -15.59
N PRO A 4 -3.64 -31.88 -14.86
CA PRO A 4 -3.66 -31.86 -13.41
C PRO A 4 -3.65 -30.41 -12.92
N SER A 5 -4.73 -29.99 -12.24
CA SER A 5 -4.80 -28.71 -11.56
C SER A 5 -3.73 -28.68 -10.47
N GLN A 6 -2.79 -27.75 -10.57
CA GLN A 6 -1.77 -27.54 -9.55
C GLN A 6 -2.42 -26.85 -8.34
N ARG A 7 -2.41 -27.51 -7.19
CA ARG A 7 -2.91 -26.95 -5.93
C ARG A 7 -1.81 -26.12 -5.27
N LEU A 8 -2.11 -24.85 -5.01
CA LEU A 8 -1.21 -23.92 -4.33
C LEU A 8 -1.85 -23.49 -3.00
N LEU A 9 -1.09 -23.62 -1.92
CA LEU A 9 -1.51 -23.21 -0.58
C LEU A 9 -1.12 -21.75 -0.33
N LEU A 10 -2.05 -20.96 0.19
CA LEU A 10 -1.88 -19.56 0.55
C LEU A 10 -2.11 -19.44 2.06
N SER A 11 -1.18 -18.81 2.77
CA SER A 11 -1.37 -18.57 4.20
C SER A 11 -2.18 -17.30 4.45
N TRP A 12 -3.00 -17.33 5.48
CA TRP A 12 -3.61 -16.13 6.03
C TRP A 12 -3.52 -16.16 7.56
N THR A 13 -3.41 -14.98 8.15
CA THR A 13 -3.36 -14.78 9.59
C THR A 13 -4.64 -14.13 10.09
N ASP A 14 -4.78 -13.94 11.40
CA ASP A 14 -5.96 -13.33 12.04
C ASP A 14 -6.54 -12.15 11.23
N PRO A 15 -7.89 -12.02 11.20
CA PRO A 15 -8.59 -11.20 10.22
C PRO A 15 -8.08 -9.76 10.21
N TYR A 16 -7.49 -9.37 9.09
CA TYR A 16 -7.06 -8.01 8.81
C TYR A 16 -8.05 -7.37 7.84
N TYR A 17 -9.12 -6.77 8.37
CA TYR A 17 -10.09 -6.05 7.56
C TYR A 17 -9.45 -4.79 6.96
N PRO A 18 -9.64 -4.49 5.65
CA PRO A 18 -10.49 -5.19 4.67
C PRO A 18 -9.75 -6.22 3.79
N MET A 19 -8.47 -6.52 4.07
CA MET A 19 -7.61 -7.37 3.24
C MET A 19 -8.06 -8.84 3.24
N ILE A 20 -8.31 -9.40 4.42
CA ILE A 20 -8.80 -10.76 4.59
C ILE A 20 -9.60 -10.88 5.88
N TYR A 21 -10.82 -11.40 5.80
CA TYR A 21 -11.68 -11.63 6.95
C TYR A 21 -12.68 -12.75 6.66
N GLN A 22 -13.19 -13.37 7.71
CA GLN A 22 -14.24 -14.36 7.60
C GLN A 22 -15.61 -13.66 7.61
N ASP A 23 -16.45 -13.99 6.64
CA ASP A 23 -17.84 -13.52 6.62
C ASP A 23 -18.63 -14.16 7.75
N GLU A 24 -19.20 -13.35 8.63
CA GLU A 24 -19.99 -13.80 9.79
C GLU A 24 -21.20 -14.67 9.42
N HIS A 25 -21.80 -14.45 8.25
CA HIS A 25 -23.01 -15.13 7.81
C HIS A 25 -22.71 -16.41 7.03
N THR A 26 -21.64 -16.39 6.22
CA THR A 26 -21.32 -17.52 5.32
C THR A 26 -20.16 -18.38 5.81
N GLY A 27 -19.39 -17.91 6.79
CA GLY A 27 -18.15 -18.54 7.26
C GLY A 27 -17.04 -18.58 6.21
N LYS A 28 -17.24 -17.97 5.03
CA LYS A 28 -16.28 -17.96 3.93
C LYS A 28 -15.31 -16.80 4.06
N LEU A 29 -14.07 -16.99 3.61
CA LEU A 29 -13.09 -15.92 3.51
C LEU A 29 -13.52 -14.90 2.44
N LYS A 30 -13.43 -13.62 2.80
CA LYS A 30 -13.65 -12.43 1.97
C LYS A 30 -12.50 -11.45 2.17
N GLY A 31 -12.44 -10.44 1.31
CA GLY A 31 -11.45 -9.37 1.37
C GLY A 31 -10.78 -9.12 0.02
N SER A 32 -10.09 -8.00 -0.10
CA SER A 32 -9.42 -7.59 -1.34
C SER A 32 -8.39 -8.63 -1.81
N SER A 33 -7.61 -9.21 -0.90
CA SER A 33 -6.64 -10.26 -1.22
C SER A 33 -7.31 -11.51 -1.81
N ILE A 34 -8.45 -11.92 -1.25
CA ILE A 34 -9.21 -13.07 -1.76
C ILE A 34 -9.70 -12.83 -3.20
N GLU A 35 -10.20 -11.64 -3.49
CA GLU A 35 -10.69 -11.30 -4.84
C GLU A 35 -9.54 -11.24 -5.87
N VAL A 36 -8.36 -10.74 -5.50
CA VAL A 36 -7.18 -10.77 -6.36
C VAL A 36 -6.82 -12.21 -6.74
N PHE A 37 -6.76 -13.13 -5.78
CA PHE A 37 -6.41 -14.52 -6.08
C PHE A 37 -7.50 -15.28 -6.84
N LYS A 38 -8.77 -14.96 -6.65
CA LYS A 38 -9.85 -15.47 -7.52
C LYS A 38 -9.67 -15.01 -8.97
N LEU A 39 -9.30 -13.75 -9.17
CA LEU A 39 -9.03 -13.20 -10.50
C LEU A 39 -7.79 -13.88 -11.13
N LEU A 40 -6.72 -14.08 -10.36
CA LEU A 40 -5.55 -14.83 -10.83
C LEU A 40 -5.89 -16.26 -11.20
N GLN A 41 -6.71 -16.96 -10.41
CA GLN A 41 -7.17 -18.31 -10.72
C GLN A 41 -7.95 -18.36 -12.03
N PHE A 42 -8.82 -17.38 -12.26
CA PHE A 42 -9.56 -17.26 -13.52
C PHE A 42 -8.62 -17.16 -14.74
N PHE A 43 -7.53 -16.40 -14.61
CA PHE A 43 -6.56 -16.22 -15.70
C PHE A 43 -5.61 -17.39 -15.88
N LEU A 44 -5.16 -18.02 -14.78
CA LEU A 44 -4.14 -19.07 -14.81
C LEU A 44 -4.70 -20.47 -15.11
N LYS A 45 -6.03 -20.64 -15.10
CA LYS A 45 -6.87 -21.80 -15.54
C LYS A 45 -6.58 -23.18 -14.93
N ASN A 46 -5.33 -23.52 -14.66
CA ASN A 46 -4.86 -24.83 -14.18
C ASN A 46 -4.32 -24.77 -12.75
N ILE A 47 -4.66 -23.72 -12.00
CA ILE A 47 -4.22 -23.51 -10.63
C ILE A 47 -5.46 -23.43 -9.74
N SER A 48 -5.42 -24.11 -8.60
CA SER A 48 -6.43 -23.99 -7.54
C SER A 48 -5.77 -23.48 -6.27
N PHE A 49 -6.33 -22.44 -5.69
CA PHE A 49 -5.85 -21.90 -4.43
C PHE A 49 -6.61 -22.48 -3.25
N GLU A 50 -5.87 -22.76 -2.18
CA GLU A 50 -6.45 -23.09 -0.89
C GLU A 50 -5.81 -22.28 0.23
N TYR A 51 -6.60 -22.02 1.26
CA TYR A 51 -6.24 -21.08 2.32
C TYR A 51 -5.94 -21.82 3.62
N VAL A 52 -4.75 -21.61 4.17
CA VAL A 52 -4.30 -22.21 5.43
C VAL A 52 -4.19 -21.09 6.47
N HIS A 53 -4.87 -21.27 7.60
CA HIS A 53 -4.84 -20.30 8.69
C HIS A 53 -3.59 -20.50 9.55
N PHE A 54 -2.92 -19.41 9.91
CA PHE A 54 -1.83 -19.36 10.87
C PHE A 54 -2.18 -18.37 11.98
N ASP A 55 -2.18 -18.83 13.22
CA ASP A 55 -2.39 -17.99 14.40
C ASP A 55 -1.11 -17.21 14.72
N ILE A 56 -1.17 -15.87 14.67
CA ILE A 56 -0.04 -14.98 14.98
C ILE A 56 0.29 -15.02 16.48
N ASN A 57 -0.70 -15.25 17.34
CA ASN A 57 -0.55 -15.21 18.79
C ASN A 57 0.11 -16.48 19.36
N TYR A 58 0.29 -17.52 18.55
CA TYR A 58 0.83 -18.82 18.95
C TYR A 58 2.25 -19.10 18.44
N GLY A 59 3.14 -18.11 18.56
CA GLY A 59 4.59 -18.33 18.50
C GLY A 59 5.19 -18.23 17.10
N GLY A 60 5.21 -17.01 16.54
CA GLY A 60 6.02 -16.70 15.38
C GLY A 60 7.22 -15.84 15.76
N ASN A 61 8.42 -16.41 15.82
CA ASN A 61 9.62 -15.62 15.62
C ASN A 61 9.60 -15.02 14.20
N PHE A 62 9.38 -13.71 14.11
CA PHE A 62 9.42 -12.97 12.85
C PHE A 62 10.85 -12.63 12.40
N SER A 63 11.87 -13.14 13.10
CA SER A 63 13.25 -13.04 12.67
C SER A 63 13.46 -13.72 11.32
N MET A 64 14.16 -13.07 10.40
CA MET A 64 14.57 -13.69 9.14
C MET A 64 15.66 -14.75 9.31
N GLU A 65 16.40 -14.73 10.41
CA GLU A 65 17.47 -15.70 10.67
C GLU A 65 16.88 -17.08 11.01
N ASP A 66 15.79 -17.08 11.79
CA ASP A 66 15.05 -18.27 12.20
C ASP A 66 13.54 -18.00 12.17
N PRO A 67 12.93 -17.96 10.96
CA PRO A 67 11.52 -17.63 10.81
C PRO A 67 10.67 -18.79 11.30
N GLU A 68 9.58 -18.47 11.98
CA GLU A 68 8.55 -19.42 12.40
C GLU A 68 7.20 -19.10 11.73
N GLY A 69 6.19 -19.94 11.98
CA GLY A 69 4.83 -19.74 11.47
C GLY A 69 4.74 -19.68 9.94
N PHE A 70 4.01 -18.70 9.41
CA PHE A 70 3.80 -18.58 7.97
C PHE A 70 5.09 -18.26 7.20
N LEU A 71 6.03 -17.52 7.80
CA LEU A 71 7.30 -17.19 7.14
C LEU A 71 8.16 -18.44 6.93
N TYR A 72 8.18 -19.35 7.92
CA TYR A 72 8.80 -20.67 7.76
C TYR A 72 8.13 -21.49 6.68
N ALA A 73 6.79 -21.49 6.66
CA ALA A 73 6.01 -22.23 5.68
C ALA A 73 6.26 -21.72 4.24
N ILE A 74 6.43 -20.40 4.04
CA ILE A 74 6.84 -19.81 2.76
C ILE A 74 8.27 -20.22 2.42
N ARG A 75 9.20 -20.08 3.36
CA ARG A 75 10.63 -20.41 3.16
C ARG A 75 10.85 -21.87 2.76
N THR A 76 10.06 -22.78 3.32
CA THR A 76 10.12 -24.23 3.02
C THR A 76 9.28 -24.63 1.80
N GLY A 77 8.53 -23.70 1.20
CA GLY A 77 7.64 -23.97 0.07
C GLY A 77 6.36 -24.74 0.43
N SER A 78 6.06 -24.87 1.72
CA SER A 78 4.82 -25.49 2.21
C SER A 78 3.59 -24.63 1.89
N VAL A 79 3.76 -23.31 1.85
CA VAL A 79 2.79 -22.35 1.30
C VAL A 79 3.49 -21.44 0.29
N LEU A 80 2.75 -20.91 -0.67
CA LEU A 80 3.28 -20.04 -1.71
C LEU A 80 3.54 -18.63 -1.20
N THR A 81 2.57 -18.04 -0.50
CA THR A 81 2.61 -16.64 -0.03
C THR A 81 1.55 -16.38 1.04
N GLU A 82 1.58 -15.18 1.59
CA GLU A 82 0.75 -14.68 2.69
C GLU A 82 -0.23 -13.60 2.20
N LEU A 83 -1.46 -13.56 2.74
CA LEU A 83 -2.57 -12.74 2.22
C LEU A 83 -2.97 -11.53 3.07
N SER A 84 -2.57 -11.45 4.34
CA SER A 84 -2.92 -10.35 5.26
C SER A 84 -2.22 -9.04 4.94
N GLY A 85 -1.29 -9.04 3.99
CA GLY A 85 -0.68 -7.80 3.50
C GLY A 85 0.34 -7.25 4.50
N ALA A 86 1.19 -8.13 5.04
CA ALA A 86 2.31 -7.72 5.87
C ALA A 86 3.10 -6.60 5.18
N ASN A 87 3.38 -5.52 5.92
CA ASN A 87 4.23 -4.46 5.43
C ASN A 87 5.57 -5.06 5.00
N LEU A 88 6.07 -4.62 3.85
CA LEU A 88 7.38 -5.02 3.33
C LEU A 88 8.48 -4.60 4.31
N ASP A 89 8.94 -5.55 5.12
CA ASP A 89 10.12 -5.37 5.94
C ASP A 89 11.36 -5.32 5.03
N GLN A 90 12.31 -4.44 5.34
CA GLN A 90 13.56 -4.30 4.58
C GLN A 90 14.39 -5.59 4.53
N THR A 91 14.13 -6.53 5.43
CA THR A 91 14.79 -7.83 5.51
C THR A 91 14.20 -8.88 4.56
N TYR A 92 12.93 -8.76 4.15
CA TYR A 92 12.24 -9.74 3.31
C TYR A 92 12.84 -9.92 1.90
N PRO A 93 13.28 -8.86 1.18
CA PRO A 93 13.88 -9.01 -0.14
C PRO A 93 15.16 -9.86 -0.17
N ARG A 94 15.82 -10.06 0.98
CA ARG A 94 17.01 -10.90 1.10
C ARG A 94 16.68 -12.39 1.19
N THR A 95 15.46 -12.71 1.61
CA THR A 95 15.02 -14.07 1.95
C THR A 95 13.98 -14.60 0.97
N PHE A 96 13.14 -13.72 0.41
CA PHE A 96 12.00 -14.09 -0.43
C PHE A 96 12.06 -13.38 -1.79
N GLY A 97 11.52 -14.06 -2.82
CA GLY A 97 11.21 -13.43 -4.10
C GLY A 97 9.96 -12.56 -3.98
N LEU A 98 10.07 -11.29 -4.32
CA LEU A 98 8.99 -10.32 -4.19
C LEU A 98 8.36 -10.00 -5.54
N SER A 99 7.03 -9.95 -5.59
CA SER A 99 6.29 -9.37 -6.71
C SER A 99 6.28 -7.84 -6.63
N PRO A 100 5.94 -7.13 -7.72
CA PRO A 100 5.62 -5.72 -7.64
C PRO A 100 4.51 -5.46 -6.60
N ALA A 101 4.66 -4.41 -5.82
CA ALA A 101 3.66 -4.02 -4.83
C ALA A 101 2.33 -3.66 -5.52
N ILE A 102 1.23 -4.29 -5.09
CA ILE A 102 -0.12 -4.02 -5.59
C ILE A 102 -0.71 -2.76 -4.93
N GLY A 103 -0.17 -2.35 -3.78
CA GLY A 103 -0.51 -1.11 -3.10
C GLY A 103 0.64 -0.63 -2.21
N THR A 104 0.58 0.63 -1.79
CA THR A 104 1.50 1.24 -0.83
C THR A 104 0.73 1.58 0.43
N SER A 105 1.09 0.97 1.57
CA SER A 105 0.59 1.39 2.87
C SER A 105 1.32 2.67 3.31
N SER A 106 0.56 3.72 3.61
CA SER A 106 1.09 4.89 4.32
C SER A 106 0.75 4.75 5.80
N LEU A 107 1.73 5.04 6.67
CA LEU A 107 1.45 5.17 8.09
C LEU A 107 0.62 6.45 8.28
N SER A 108 -0.64 6.28 8.68
CA SER A 108 -1.55 7.39 8.94
C SER A 108 -2.14 7.26 10.33
N PHE A 109 -2.16 8.37 11.06
CA PHE A 109 -2.83 8.47 12.34
C PHE A 109 -4.25 8.98 12.09
N TYR A 110 -5.25 8.27 12.59
CA TYR A 110 -6.63 8.71 12.60
C TYR A 110 -7.12 8.75 14.05
N GLU A 111 -7.76 9.85 14.41
CA GLU A 111 -8.40 10.02 15.72
C GLU A 111 -9.91 9.96 15.51
N ALA A 112 -10.64 9.36 16.44
CA ALA A 112 -12.10 9.44 16.41
C ALA A 112 -12.51 10.91 16.52
N ASP A 113 -13.48 11.34 15.73
CA ASP A 113 -14.05 12.69 15.87
C ASP A 113 -14.90 12.73 17.15
N ILE A 114 -14.27 13.10 18.27
CA ILE A 114 -14.91 13.16 19.59
C ILE A 114 -15.45 14.57 19.90
N SER A 115 -15.44 15.51 18.95
CA SER A 115 -15.82 16.87 19.28
C SER A 115 -16.26 17.73 18.10
N HIS A 116 -17.48 18.23 18.20
CA HIS A 116 -17.89 19.46 17.54
C HIS A 116 -17.14 20.71 18.05
N ASP A 117 -16.19 20.61 19.01
CA ASP A 117 -15.57 21.79 19.64
C ASP A 117 -14.07 21.67 20.06
N VAL A 118 -13.33 20.60 19.75
CA VAL A 118 -11.89 20.51 20.09
C VAL A 118 -11.03 20.43 18.83
N TRP A 119 -10.42 21.57 18.52
CA TRP A 119 -9.48 21.76 17.43
C TRP A 119 -8.16 21.00 17.72
N SER A 120 -7.82 20.00 16.91
CA SER A 120 -6.51 19.34 16.93
C SER A 120 -5.59 20.00 15.88
N PRO A 121 -4.46 20.60 16.29
CA PRO A 121 -3.52 21.21 15.35
C PRO A 121 -2.93 20.17 14.38
N ILE A 122 -2.86 18.90 14.77
CA ILE A 122 -2.28 17.81 13.95
C ILE A 122 -3.15 17.52 12.72
N SER A 123 -4.48 17.61 12.84
CA SER A 123 -5.43 17.41 11.73
C SER A 123 -5.22 18.44 10.61
N TYR A 124 -4.69 19.62 10.92
CA TYR A 124 -4.39 20.68 9.95
C TYR A 124 -3.09 20.43 9.17
N PHE A 125 -2.17 19.64 9.72
CA PHE A 125 -0.87 19.34 9.11
C PHE A 125 -0.84 18.02 8.33
N ILE A 126 -1.90 17.20 8.43
CA ILE A 126 -1.99 15.91 7.71
C ILE A 126 -3.19 15.86 6.74
N PRO A 127 -3.40 16.82 5.82
CA PRO A 127 -4.23 16.56 4.63
C PRO A 127 -3.45 15.85 3.52
N PHE A 128 -2.13 15.69 3.68
CA PHE A 128 -1.26 15.13 2.65
C PHE A 128 -0.40 13.99 3.18
N ASP A 129 -0.21 12.98 2.33
CA ASP A 129 0.83 11.99 2.52
C ASP A 129 2.21 12.69 2.68
N PRO A 130 3.10 12.22 3.57
CA PRO A 130 4.42 12.82 3.80
C PRO A 130 5.24 13.05 2.53
N PHE A 131 5.14 12.16 1.53
CA PHE A 131 5.82 12.35 0.25
C PHE A 131 5.24 13.51 -0.55
N THR A 132 3.93 13.72 -0.49
CA THR A 132 3.26 14.86 -1.15
C THR A 132 3.74 16.18 -0.55
N PHE A 133 3.87 16.26 0.78
CA PHE A 133 4.40 17.45 1.44
C PHE A 133 5.86 17.72 1.04
N ILE A 134 6.71 16.69 1.05
CA ILE A 134 8.11 16.80 0.60
C ILE A 134 8.18 17.26 -0.87
N LEU A 135 7.30 16.75 -1.73
CA LEU A 135 7.24 17.11 -3.15
C LEU A 135 6.82 18.58 -3.32
N ILE A 136 5.85 19.06 -2.55
CA ILE A 136 5.45 20.48 -2.54
C ILE A 136 6.63 21.37 -2.13
N VAL A 137 7.33 21.03 -1.03
CA VAL A 137 8.52 21.78 -0.58
C VAL A 137 9.62 21.76 -1.64
N ALA A 138 9.88 20.59 -2.27
CA ALA A 138 10.87 20.48 -3.33
C ALA A 138 10.48 21.32 -4.55
N CYS A 139 9.21 21.34 -4.95
CA CYS A 139 8.72 22.19 -6.04
C CYS A 139 8.91 23.68 -5.73
N ILE A 140 8.59 24.13 -4.51
CA ILE A 140 8.81 25.52 -4.09
C ILE A 140 10.29 25.89 -4.18
N LEU A 141 11.18 25.03 -3.65
CA LEU A 141 12.63 25.26 -3.70
C LEU A 141 13.18 25.27 -5.13
N ILE A 142 12.64 24.43 -6.02
CA ILE A 142 13.01 24.43 -7.44
C ILE A 142 12.58 25.74 -8.10
N VAL A 143 11.36 26.21 -7.85
CA VAL A 143 10.86 27.50 -8.37
C VAL A 143 11.73 28.64 -7.88
N ASP A 144 12.00 28.73 -6.56
CA ASP A 144 12.85 29.75 -5.98
C ASP A 144 14.27 29.73 -6.55
N CYS A 145 14.84 28.55 -6.78
CA CYS A 145 16.19 28.40 -7.34
C CYS A 145 16.23 28.81 -8.83
N LEU A 146 15.16 28.53 -9.59
CA LEU A 146 15.03 28.95 -10.98
C LEU A 146 14.81 30.46 -11.10
N ASP A 147 14.00 31.05 -10.22
CA ASP A 147 13.71 32.48 -10.19
C ASP A 147 14.94 33.29 -9.74
N SER A 148 15.67 32.79 -8.73
CA SER A 148 16.96 33.35 -8.29
C SER A 148 18.04 33.36 -9.39
N ARG A 149 17.96 32.43 -10.35
CA ARG A 149 18.86 32.34 -11.51
C ARG A 149 18.39 33.17 -12.71
N GLY A 150 17.19 33.75 -12.63
CA GLY A 150 16.49 34.48 -13.70
C GLY A 150 17.00 35.90 -13.98
N ARG A 151 18.32 36.12 -14.11
CA ARG A 151 18.86 37.34 -14.79
C ARG A 151 19.31 37.11 -16.24
N ARG A 152 19.24 35.88 -16.75
CA ARG A 152 19.36 35.57 -18.20
C ARG A 152 18.43 34.41 -18.55
N SER A 153 17.33 34.70 -19.26
CA SER A 153 16.30 33.71 -19.61
C SER A 153 16.84 32.69 -20.61
N SER A 154 17.00 31.44 -20.19
CA SER A 154 17.15 30.31 -21.11
C SER A 154 15.79 29.64 -21.31
N LEU A 155 15.54 29.09 -22.50
CA LEU A 155 14.32 28.34 -22.81
C LEU A 155 14.04 27.23 -21.77
N LEU A 156 15.09 26.60 -21.24
CA LEU A 156 15.02 25.60 -20.19
C LEU A 156 14.36 26.12 -18.89
N THR A 157 14.67 27.37 -18.51
CA THR A 157 14.10 28.01 -17.33
C THR A 157 12.60 28.27 -17.51
N SER A 158 12.20 28.71 -18.71
CA SER A 158 10.79 28.93 -19.04
C SER A 158 9.98 27.63 -19.03
N THR A 159 10.53 26.56 -19.61
CA THR A 159 9.88 25.25 -19.63
C THR A 159 9.74 24.65 -18.24
N LEU A 160 10.78 24.76 -17.39
CA LEU A 160 10.72 24.29 -16.00
C LEU A 160 9.72 25.09 -15.15
N LEU A 161 9.68 26.42 -15.34
CA LEU A 161 8.68 27.27 -14.68
C LEU A 161 7.26 26.87 -15.09
N ALA A 162 7.03 26.63 -16.39
CA ALA A 162 5.74 26.19 -16.92
C ALA A 162 5.32 24.81 -16.38
N ILE A 163 6.24 23.86 -16.30
CA ILE A 163 5.98 22.53 -15.70
C ILE A 163 5.66 22.67 -14.22
N SER A 164 6.42 23.46 -13.45
CA SER A 164 6.15 23.65 -12.02
C SER A 164 4.81 24.35 -11.76
N SER A 165 4.46 25.34 -12.60
CA SER A 165 3.19 26.06 -12.51
C SER A 165 2.02 25.14 -12.85
N ALA A 166 2.19 24.29 -13.87
CA ALA A 166 1.20 23.28 -14.22
C ALA A 166 1.00 22.29 -13.07
N ILE A 167 2.08 21.75 -12.49
CA ILE A 167 2.00 20.85 -11.33
C ILE A 167 1.32 21.52 -10.15
N PHE A 168 1.65 22.78 -9.86
CA PHE A 168 1.02 23.56 -8.78
C PHE A 168 -0.48 23.75 -9.03
N ILE A 169 -0.87 24.17 -10.24
CA ILE A 169 -2.27 24.37 -10.60
C ILE A 169 -3.05 23.06 -10.55
N PHE A 170 -2.49 21.97 -11.09
CA PHE A 170 -3.13 20.65 -11.01
C PHE A 170 -3.26 20.20 -9.55
N GLY A 171 -2.21 20.32 -8.74
CA GLY A 171 -2.24 20.01 -7.31
C GLY A 171 -3.31 20.80 -6.55
N MET A 172 -3.39 22.12 -6.76
CA MET A 172 -4.42 22.98 -6.15
C MET A 172 -5.83 22.67 -6.66
N THR A 173 -5.97 22.29 -7.93
CA THR A 173 -7.26 21.91 -8.53
C THR A 173 -7.74 20.59 -7.94
N PHE A 174 -6.88 19.58 -7.85
CA PHE A 174 -7.19 18.31 -7.19
C PHE A 174 -7.52 18.51 -5.71
N LEU A 175 -6.84 19.45 -5.02
CA LEU A 175 -7.14 19.81 -3.64
C LEU A 175 -8.54 20.43 -3.48
N LEU A 176 -8.92 21.35 -4.36
CA LEU A 176 -10.26 21.96 -4.39
C LEU A 176 -11.35 20.92 -4.69
N PHE A 177 -11.10 19.97 -5.60
CA PHE A 177 -12.03 18.89 -5.88
C PHE A 177 -12.15 17.90 -4.71
N ALA A 178 -11.04 17.54 -4.06
CA ALA A 178 -11.06 16.69 -2.88
C ALA A 178 -11.81 17.35 -1.71
N TYR A 179 -11.62 18.66 -1.52
CA TYR A 179 -12.31 19.43 -0.48
C TYR A 179 -13.82 19.58 -0.76
N ASN A 180 -14.22 19.79 -2.01
CA ASN A 180 -15.64 19.91 -2.38
C ASN A 180 -16.36 18.56 -2.58
N ALA A 181 -15.63 17.45 -2.77
CA ALA A 181 -16.22 16.11 -2.83
C ALA A 181 -16.49 15.51 -1.43
N GLY A 182 -15.98 16.15 -0.37
CA GLY A 182 -16.21 15.79 1.03
C GLY A 182 -17.43 16.45 1.68
N CYS A 183 -18.31 17.10 0.89
CA CYS A 183 -19.57 17.69 1.32
C CYS A 183 -20.77 16.91 0.76
#